data_AF-A0A169N4L7-F1
#
_entry.id   AF-A0A169N4L7-F1
#
_cell.length_a   1.000
_cell.length_b   1.000
_cell.length_c   1.000
_cell.angle_alpha   90.00
_cell.angle_beta   90.00
_cell.angle_gamma   90.00
#
_symmetry.space_group_name_H-M   'P 1'
#
loop_
_entity.id
_entity.type
_entity.pdbx_description
1 polymer ?
#
loop_
_entity_poly.entity_id
_entity_poly.type
_entity_poly.pdbx_seq_one_letter_code
_entity_poly.pdbx_strand_id
1 'polypeptide(L)'
;MVRAVAGVADNSFDGLRRPCQGGAMAESGTVDWFAAGDEGERGRLYAYRIRGRDRGGVLLWIGGVGNARDRVLTLPGAAGHRTVPVFRTAGQARRYADRRGWPLAHPEADTLELARVQHWLADPARRRVPAGAVLDAWNFFEDLARGLPAASGPRQTAVHDGAYEKLFGDACDIWTPEERGAVQELLTAGVELWNSCLVSVKPRASAVRITGSVGR
;
A
#
# COMPACT_ATOMS: atom_id res chain seq x y z
N MET A 1 -11.73 3.10 21.20
CA MET A 1 -12.76 2.35 21.97
C MET A 1 -12.05 1.23 22.71
N VAL A 2 -11.98 1.35 24.03
CA VAL A 2 -11.19 0.49 24.94
C VAL A 2 -11.92 -0.83 25.20
N ARG A 3 -11.21 -1.96 25.21
CA ARG A 3 -11.66 -3.15 25.94
C ARG A 3 -10.48 -3.96 26.48
N ALA A 4 -10.43 -4.05 27.80
CA ALA A 4 -9.63 -4.98 28.58
C ALA A 4 -10.48 -6.21 28.93
N VAL A 5 -9.87 -7.41 28.95
CA VAL A 5 -10.27 -8.54 29.79
C VAL A 5 -9.00 -9.33 30.14
N ALA A 6 -8.81 -9.58 31.45
CA ALA A 6 -7.73 -10.34 32.06
C ALA A 6 -8.05 -11.85 32.11
N GLY A 7 -7.04 -12.70 32.32
CA GLY A 7 -7.25 -14.09 32.74
C GLY A 7 -6.03 -15.01 32.59
N VAL A 8 -5.35 -15.26 33.71
CA VAL A 8 -4.19 -16.13 33.94
C VAL A 8 -4.56 -17.63 33.91
N ALA A 9 -3.64 -18.49 33.44
CA ALA A 9 -3.42 -19.83 34.01
C ALA A 9 -2.05 -20.40 33.59
N ASP A 10 -1.20 -20.61 34.60
CA ASP A 10 0.00 -21.45 34.57
C ASP A 10 -0.32 -22.92 34.25
N ASN A 11 0.60 -23.61 33.59
CA ASN A 11 0.84 -25.03 33.83
C ASN A 11 2.27 -25.42 33.43
N SER A 12 3.11 -25.54 34.46
CA SER A 12 4.40 -26.22 34.42
C SER A 12 4.24 -27.70 34.07
N PHE A 13 5.07 -28.19 33.16
CA PHE A 13 5.46 -29.60 33.14
C PHE A 13 6.95 -29.69 32.85
N ASP A 14 7.69 -30.21 33.83
CA ASP A 14 9.12 -30.41 33.85
C ASP A 14 9.40 -31.91 33.60
N GLY A 15 10.40 -32.27 32.80
CA GLY A 15 10.64 -33.70 32.48
C GLY A 15 11.65 -34.06 31.38
N LEU A 16 12.92 -33.68 31.56
CA LEU A 16 14.15 -34.47 31.30
C LEU A 16 14.35 -35.23 29.95
N ARG A 17 15.30 -34.74 29.12
CA ARG A 17 16.58 -35.41 28.74
C ARG A 17 17.39 -34.56 27.74
N ARG A 18 18.67 -34.28 28.07
CA ARG A 18 19.72 -33.70 27.18
C ARG A 18 20.46 -34.84 26.40
N PRO A 19 21.56 -34.56 25.66
CA PRO A 19 21.67 -33.89 24.36
C PRO A 19 22.41 -34.79 23.34
N CYS A 20 22.44 -34.43 22.06
CA CYS A 20 23.62 -34.53 21.16
C CYS A 20 23.27 -34.26 19.68
N GLN A 21 24.18 -33.53 19.04
CA GLN A 21 24.41 -33.42 17.59
C GLN A 21 23.55 -32.44 16.78
N GLY A 22 23.94 -31.17 16.87
CA GLY A 22 24.71 -30.55 15.77
C GLY A 22 24.16 -30.75 14.37
N GLY A 23 23.12 -30.02 14.02
CA GLY A 23 22.75 -29.71 12.65
C GLY A 23 22.35 -28.25 12.60
N ALA A 24 23.29 -27.37 12.25
CA ALA A 24 22.98 -26.00 11.90
C ALA A 24 22.03 -26.04 10.71
N MET A 25 20.72 -25.90 10.97
CA MET A 25 19.76 -25.62 9.92
C MET A 25 20.12 -24.25 9.38
N ALA A 26 20.75 -24.24 8.22
CA ALA A 26 20.90 -23.04 7.42
C ALA A 26 19.50 -22.47 7.21
N GLU A 27 19.23 -21.35 7.90
CA GLU A 27 18.06 -20.52 7.65
C GLU A 27 18.06 -20.17 6.16
N SER A 28 17.20 -20.86 5.42
CA SER A 28 16.83 -20.50 4.07
C SER A 28 16.12 -19.15 4.16
N GLY A 29 16.92 -18.08 4.06
CA GLY A 29 16.50 -16.70 4.14
C GLY A 29 15.41 -16.42 3.11
N THR A 30 14.16 -16.57 3.56
CA THR A 30 12.99 -16.10 2.84
C THR A 30 13.01 -14.59 3.02
N VAL A 31 13.39 -13.87 1.97
CA VAL A 31 13.47 -12.40 1.95
C VAL A 31 12.19 -11.82 2.57
N ASP A 32 12.37 -11.04 3.63
CA ASP A 32 11.30 -10.59 4.50
C ASP A 32 10.29 -9.71 3.74
N TRP A 33 9.10 -10.24 3.56
CA TRP A 33 8.13 -9.77 2.57
C TRP A 33 7.40 -8.48 2.97
N PHE A 34 7.62 -7.95 4.18
CA PHE A 34 6.94 -6.75 4.70
C PHE A 34 7.83 -5.79 5.51
N ALA A 35 9.16 -5.97 5.57
CA ALA A 35 10.05 -5.17 6.41
C ALA A 35 9.88 -3.65 6.21
N ALA A 36 9.22 -3.03 7.19
CA ALA A 36 9.40 -1.68 7.70
C ALA A 36 8.61 -1.60 9.03
N GLY A 37 9.07 -2.35 10.01
CA GLY A 37 8.64 -2.30 11.41
C GLY A 37 9.67 -3.09 12.22
N ASP A 38 10.18 -2.53 13.31
CA ASP A 38 11.30 -3.08 14.10
C ASP A 38 10.98 -4.42 14.80
N GLU A 39 9.74 -4.93 14.73
CA GLU A 39 9.31 -6.05 15.57
C GLU A 39 8.42 -7.06 14.83
N GLY A 40 8.87 -7.69 13.73
CA GLY A 40 8.30 -8.97 13.23
C GLY A 40 6.80 -9.01 12.84
N GLU A 41 6.06 -7.94 13.03
CA GLU A 41 4.66 -7.78 12.69
C GLU A 41 4.56 -7.49 11.20
N ARG A 42 3.74 -8.27 10.50
CA ARG A 42 3.58 -8.17 9.05
C ARG A 42 2.48 -7.16 8.73
N GLY A 43 2.79 -6.20 7.87
CA GLY A 43 1.79 -5.30 7.30
C GLY A 43 0.68 -6.08 6.61
N ARG A 44 -0.56 -5.61 6.73
CA ARG A 44 -1.72 -6.24 6.07
C ARG A 44 -1.71 -5.91 4.59
N LEU A 45 -2.02 -6.88 3.74
CA LEU A 45 -2.08 -6.67 2.29
C LEU A 45 -3.54 -6.52 1.84
N TYR A 46 -3.83 -5.43 1.13
CA TYR A 46 -5.17 -5.14 0.61
C TYR A 46 -5.13 -5.09 -0.91
N ALA A 47 -6.23 -5.49 -1.55
CA ALA A 47 -6.41 -5.28 -2.98
C ALA A 47 -7.28 -4.04 -3.19
N TYR A 48 -6.83 -3.13 -4.07
CA TYR A 48 -7.58 -1.90 -4.39
C TYR A 48 -7.78 -1.78 -5.89
N ARG A 49 -9.01 -1.54 -6.31
CA ARG A 49 -9.40 -1.26 -7.69
C ARG A 49 -9.39 0.24 -7.94
N ILE A 50 -8.54 0.68 -8.84
CA ILE A 50 -8.46 2.05 -9.32
C ILE A 50 -9.31 2.18 -10.59
N ARG A 51 -10.31 3.06 -10.54
CA ARG A 51 -11.13 3.46 -11.69
C ARG A 51 -10.75 4.87 -12.14
N GLY A 52 -9.66 4.99 -12.89
CA GLY A 52 -9.25 6.24 -13.54
C GLY A 52 -9.72 6.33 -14.99
N ARG A 53 -9.72 7.55 -15.54
CA ARG A 53 -10.03 7.84 -16.95
C ARG A 53 -8.97 7.30 -17.90
N ASP A 54 -7.70 7.52 -17.57
CA ASP A 54 -6.56 7.19 -18.44
C ASP A 54 -5.89 5.88 -18.05
N ARG A 55 -5.91 5.54 -16.76
CA ARG A 55 -5.30 4.34 -16.21
C ARG A 55 -6.14 3.78 -15.06
N GLY A 56 -6.39 2.47 -15.11
CA GLY A 56 -7.11 1.74 -14.07
C GLY A 56 -6.62 0.30 -13.94
N GLY A 57 -7.10 -0.39 -12.91
CA GLY A 57 -6.72 -1.76 -12.61
C GLY A 57 -6.87 -2.08 -11.14
N VAL A 58 -6.41 -3.25 -10.73
CA VAL A 58 -6.30 -3.64 -9.33
C VAL A 58 -4.82 -3.62 -8.95
N LEU A 59 -4.48 -3.01 -7.83
CA LEU A 59 -3.15 -3.03 -7.24
C LEU A 59 -3.19 -3.63 -5.84
N LEU A 60 -2.02 -3.79 -5.25
CA LEU A 60 -1.87 -4.27 -3.88
C LEU A 60 -1.32 -3.14 -3.01
N TRP A 61 -1.91 -2.98 -1.83
CA TRP A 61 -1.61 -1.93 -0.87
C TRP A 61 -1.15 -2.58 0.44
N ILE A 62 0.00 -2.17 0.94
CA ILE A 62 0.57 -2.65 2.20
C ILE A 62 0.18 -1.67 3.31
N GLY A 63 -0.61 -2.14 4.27
CA GLY A 63 -0.86 -1.44 5.52
C GLY A 63 0.40 -1.40 6.37
N GLY A 64 0.66 -0.25 6.97
CA GLY A 64 1.73 -0.04 7.92
C GLY A 64 1.54 -0.87 9.18
N VAL A 65 2.64 -0.98 9.94
CA VAL A 65 2.75 -1.73 11.19
C VAL A 65 3.17 -0.76 12.28
N GLY A 66 2.46 -0.77 13.41
CA GLY A 66 2.64 0.23 14.47
C GLY A 66 2.48 1.65 13.92
N ASN A 67 3.58 2.41 13.90
CA ASN A 67 3.62 3.79 13.40
C ASN A 67 4.11 3.90 11.94
N ALA A 68 4.46 2.79 11.30
CA ALA A 68 4.85 2.82 9.90
C ALA A 68 3.64 3.25 9.05
N ARG A 69 3.92 4.08 8.05
CA ARG A 69 2.89 4.51 7.11
C ARG A 69 2.63 3.43 6.09
N ASP A 70 1.40 3.41 5.59
CA ASP A 70 0.97 2.53 4.50
C ASP A 70 1.80 2.79 3.22
N ARG A 71 1.71 1.91 2.23
CA ARG A 71 2.33 2.14 0.92
C ARG A 71 1.73 1.27 -0.17
N VAL A 72 1.75 1.76 -1.40
CA VAL A 72 1.46 0.92 -2.56
C VAL A 72 2.60 -0.10 -2.72
N LEU A 73 2.25 -1.37 -2.93
CA LEU A 73 3.23 -2.41 -3.22
C LEU A 73 4.00 -2.05 -4.49
N THR A 74 5.33 -2.04 -4.38
CA THR A 74 6.22 -1.91 -5.54
C THR A 74 7.20 -3.06 -5.59
N LEU A 75 7.56 -3.45 -6.81
CA LEU A 75 8.48 -4.54 -7.08
C LEU A 75 9.72 -4.01 -7.78
N PRO A 76 10.91 -4.61 -7.55
CA PRO A 76 12.08 -4.36 -8.38
C PRO A 76 11.73 -4.63 -9.86
N GLY A 77 11.94 -3.61 -10.68
CA GLY A 77 11.85 -3.66 -12.13
C GLY A 77 13.23 -3.78 -12.78
N ALA A 78 13.26 -3.68 -14.10
CA ALA A 78 14.52 -3.64 -14.85
C ALA A 78 15.32 -2.37 -14.48
N ALA A 79 16.65 -2.46 -14.55
CA ALA A 79 17.57 -1.34 -14.31
C ALA A 79 17.44 -0.65 -12.95
N GLY A 80 16.97 -1.35 -11.91
CA GLY A 80 16.88 -0.83 -10.54
C GLY A 80 15.68 0.08 -10.28
N HIS A 81 14.82 0.32 -11.27
CA HIS A 81 13.58 1.05 -11.06
C HIS A 81 12.57 0.21 -10.29
N ARG A 82 11.64 0.85 -9.59
CA ARG A 82 10.48 0.16 -8.97
C ARG A 82 9.27 0.22 -9.89
N THR A 83 8.47 -0.84 -9.88
CA THR A 83 7.25 -0.96 -10.69
C THR A 83 6.05 -1.29 -9.82
N VAL A 84 4.89 -0.72 -10.16
CA VAL A 84 3.62 -1.07 -9.51
C VAL A 84 3.01 -2.28 -10.24
N PRO A 85 2.77 -3.42 -9.57
CA PRO A 85 2.06 -4.53 -10.19
C PRO A 85 0.58 -4.14 -10.35
N VAL A 86 0.10 -4.16 -11.59
CA VAL A 86 -1.30 -3.85 -11.91
C VAL A 86 -1.97 -5.07 -12.54
N PHE A 87 -3.11 -5.43 -11.97
CA PHE A 87 -3.92 -6.57 -12.35
C PHE A 87 -5.22 -6.11 -13.01
N ARG A 88 -5.78 -6.92 -13.89
CA ARG A 88 -7.08 -6.61 -14.50
C ARG A 88 -8.24 -6.85 -13.53
N THR A 89 -8.07 -7.79 -12.60
CA THR A 89 -9.15 -8.25 -11.70
C THR A 89 -8.61 -8.55 -10.30
N ALA A 90 -9.49 -8.47 -9.30
CA ALA A 90 -9.16 -8.83 -7.92
C ALA A 90 -8.71 -10.29 -7.82
N GLY A 91 -9.32 -11.21 -8.57
CA GLY A 91 -8.91 -12.61 -8.61
C GLY A 91 -7.49 -12.83 -9.16
N GLN A 92 -7.00 -11.96 -10.06
CA GLN A 92 -5.61 -12.01 -10.50
C GLN A 92 -4.65 -11.50 -9.42
N ALA A 93 -4.99 -10.41 -8.73
CA ALA A 93 -4.21 -9.88 -7.61
C ALA A 93 -4.12 -10.92 -6.47
N ARG A 94 -5.25 -11.54 -6.12
CA ARG A 94 -5.33 -12.61 -5.11
C ARG A 94 -4.45 -13.80 -5.47
N ARG A 95 -4.61 -14.38 -6.67
CA ARG A 95 -3.73 -15.49 -7.13
C ARG A 95 -2.25 -15.11 -7.16
N TYR A 96 -1.94 -13.84 -7.41
CA TYR A 96 -0.56 -13.36 -7.36
C TYR A 96 0.00 -13.35 -5.94
N ALA A 97 -0.80 -12.91 -4.97
CA ALA A 97 -0.49 -12.89 -3.55
C ALA A 97 -0.44 -14.31 -2.94
N ASP A 98 -1.42 -15.17 -3.24
CA ASP A 98 -1.51 -16.55 -2.76
C ASP A 98 -0.27 -17.37 -3.13
N ARG A 99 0.22 -17.23 -4.38
CA ARG A 99 1.44 -17.92 -4.84
C ARG A 99 2.71 -17.52 -4.10
N ARG A 100 2.66 -16.44 -3.32
CA ARG A 100 3.76 -15.93 -2.50
C ARG A 100 3.52 -16.14 -1.01
N GLY A 101 2.42 -16.78 -0.63
CA GLY A 101 2.03 -16.92 0.77
C GLY A 101 1.67 -15.58 1.41
N TRP A 102 1.19 -14.61 0.62
CA TRP A 102 0.77 -13.29 1.11
C TRP A 102 -0.75 -13.25 1.25
N PRO A 103 -1.33 -13.52 2.43
CA PRO A 103 -2.77 -13.45 2.61
C PRO A 103 -3.26 -12.01 2.45
N LEU A 104 -4.34 -11.83 1.69
CA LEU A 104 -5.06 -10.56 1.68
C LEU A 104 -5.89 -10.44 2.95
N ALA A 105 -5.96 -9.23 3.51
CA ALA A 105 -6.81 -8.93 4.66
C ALA A 105 -8.31 -9.10 4.35
N HIS A 106 -8.70 -8.82 3.10
CA HIS A 106 -10.05 -9.02 2.60
C HIS A 106 -10.03 -9.75 1.24
N PRO A 107 -11.03 -10.60 0.96
CA PRO A 107 -11.09 -11.37 -0.28
C PRO A 107 -11.50 -10.51 -1.49
N GLU A 108 -12.16 -9.39 -1.25
CA GLU A 108 -12.61 -8.43 -2.26
C GLU A 108 -11.68 -7.22 -2.35
N ALA A 109 -11.75 -6.52 -3.48
CA ALA A 109 -10.99 -5.31 -3.67
C ALA A 109 -11.88 -4.09 -3.45
N ASP A 110 -11.47 -3.21 -2.53
CA ASP A 110 -12.03 -1.88 -2.36
C ASP A 110 -11.85 -1.05 -3.64
N THR A 111 -12.59 0.05 -3.79
CA THR A 111 -12.60 0.82 -5.03
C THR A 111 -12.26 2.29 -4.80
N LEU A 112 -11.21 2.76 -5.47
CA LEU A 112 -10.86 4.17 -5.62
C LEU A 112 -11.49 4.72 -6.91
N GLU A 113 -12.47 5.61 -6.78
CA GLU A 113 -13.17 6.25 -7.89
C GLU A 113 -12.41 7.47 -8.43
N LEU A 114 -11.17 7.24 -8.90
CA LEU A 114 -10.27 8.29 -9.36
C LEU A 114 -10.86 9.14 -10.51
N ALA A 115 -11.69 8.56 -11.37
CA ALA A 115 -12.36 9.26 -12.45
C ALA A 115 -13.27 10.39 -11.94
N ARG A 116 -13.85 10.28 -10.73
CA ARG A 116 -14.63 11.37 -10.12
C ARG A 116 -13.75 12.55 -9.74
N VAL A 117 -12.55 12.28 -9.24
CA VAL A 117 -11.56 13.31 -8.90
C VAL A 117 -11.04 13.97 -10.18
N GLN A 118 -10.66 13.19 -11.20
CA GLN A 118 -10.23 13.73 -12.49
C GLN A 118 -11.33 14.55 -13.17
N HIS A 119 -12.60 14.14 -13.04
CA HIS A 119 -13.72 14.93 -13.49
C HIS A 119 -13.78 16.25 -12.71
N TRP A 120 -13.71 16.25 -11.38
CA TRP A 120 -13.67 17.50 -10.62
C TRP A 120 -12.52 18.42 -11.03
N LEU A 121 -11.29 17.89 -11.17
CA LEU A 121 -10.11 18.65 -11.58
C LEU A 121 -10.22 19.30 -12.97
N ALA A 122 -11.04 18.76 -13.87
CA ALA A 122 -11.22 19.34 -15.19
C ALA A 122 -12.03 20.66 -15.17
N ASP A 123 -12.83 20.92 -14.13
CA ASP A 123 -13.55 22.18 -13.94
C ASP A 123 -13.91 22.38 -12.44
N PRO A 124 -12.92 22.68 -11.58
CA PRO A 124 -13.11 22.67 -10.14
C PRO A 124 -13.89 23.88 -9.63
N ALA A 125 -14.06 24.91 -10.44
CA ALA A 125 -14.85 26.10 -10.12
C ALA A 125 -16.37 25.84 -10.27
N ARG A 126 -16.77 24.96 -11.21
CA ARG A 126 -18.18 24.67 -11.47
C ARG A 126 -18.67 23.35 -10.87
N ARG A 127 -17.77 22.54 -10.33
CA ARG A 127 -18.07 21.19 -9.83
C ARG A 127 -17.95 21.12 -8.32
N ARG A 128 -18.92 20.43 -7.69
CA ARG A 128 -18.84 20.09 -6.27
C ARG A 128 -17.69 19.11 -6.03
N VAL A 129 -16.95 19.34 -4.95
CA VAL A 129 -15.87 18.46 -4.51
C VAL A 129 -16.45 17.08 -4.13
N PRO A 130 -15.99 15.97 -4.71
CA PRO A 130 -16.41 14.65 -4.31
C PRO A 130 -15.58 14.20 -3.09
N ALA A 131 -15.90 14.73 -1.89
CA ALA A 131 -15.07 14.65 -0.69
C ALA A 131 -14.47 13.26 -0.41
N GLY A 132 -15.30 12.21 -0.35
CA GLY A 132 -14.81 10.84 -0.13
C GLY A 132 -13.81 10.37 -1.20
N ALA A 133 -14.08 10.62 -2.48
CA ALA A 133 -13.17 10.23 -3.55
C ALA A 133 -11.87 11.05 -3.55
N VAL A 134 -11.93 12.32 -3.14
CA VAL A 134 -10.74 13.17 -2.97
C VAL A 134 -9.88 12.65 -1.82
N LEU A 135 -10.49 12.30 -0.68
CA LEU A 135 -9.77 11.73 0.47
C LEU A 135 -9.09 10.41 0.10
N ASP A 136 -9.81 9.50 -0.55
CA ASP A 136 -9.25 8.22 -1.00
C ASP A 136 -8.09 8.42 -1.99
N ALA A 137 -8.24 9.36 -2.93
CA ALA A 137 -7.21 9.65 -3.93
C ALA A 137 -5.97 10.28 -3.29
N TRP A 138 -6.17 11.21 -2.35
CA TRP A 138 -5.09 11.83 -1.60
C TRP A 138 -4.26 10.76 -0.88
N ASN A 139 -4.90 9.92 -0.07
CA ASN A 139 -4.22 8.84 0.65
C ASN A 139 -3.46 7.93 -0.32
N PHE A 140 -4.12 7.53 -1.42
CA PHE A 140 -3.49 6.72 -2.45
C PHE A 140 -2.22 7.35 -3.04
N PHE A 141 -2.21 8.65 -3.33
CA PHE A 141 -1.07 9.31 -3.94
C PHE A 141 0.13 9.45 -3.00
N GLU A 142 -0.10 9.73 -1.72
CA GLU A 142 0.98 9.69 -0.73
C GLU A 142 1.60 8.29 -0.62
N ASP A 143 0.75 7.29 -0.55
CA ASP A 143 1.13 5.88 -0.41
C ASP A 143 1.86 5.37 -1.65
N LEU A 144 1.47 5.85 -2.83
CA LEU A 144 2.14 5.59 -4.09
C LEU A 144 3.53 6.22 -4.10
N ALA A 145 3.66 7.47 -3.69
CA ALA A 145 4.95 8.15 -3.59
C ALA A 145 5.88 7.44 -2.58
N ARG A 146 5.36 7.02 -1.43
CA ARG A 146 6.11 6.21 -0.44
C ARG A 146 6.59 4.88 -1.02
N GLY A 147 5.80 4.26 -1.90
CA GLY A 147 6.20 3.05 -2.63
C GLY A 147 7.26 3.28 -3.71
N LEU A 148 7.42 4.51 -4.21
CA LEU A 148 8.28 4.91 -5.32
C LEU A 148 9.35 5.92 -4.85
N PRO A 149 10.40 5.50 -4.14
CA PRO A 149 11.32 6.40 -3.43
C PRO A 149 12.13 7.36 -4.33
N ALA A 150 12.18 7.13 -5.64
CA ALA A 150 12.79 8.06 -6.60
C ALA A 150 11.82 9.12 -7.15
N ALA A 151 10.52 9.00 -6.87
CA ALA A 151 9.52 9.97 -7.26
C ALA A 151 9.36 11.02 -6.16
N SER A 152 9.44 12.29 -6.52
CA SER A 152 9.01 13.37 -5.63
C SER A 152 7.50 13.26 -5.46
N GLY A 153 7.06 12.87 -4.27
CA GLY A 153 5.63 12.93 -3.90
C GLY A 153 5.14 14.37 -3.81
N PRO A 154 3.82 14.60 -3.81
CA PRO A 154 3.27 15.94 -3.61
C PRO A 154 3.72 16.50 -2.25
N ARG A 155 4.19 17.75 -2.25
CA ARG A 155 4.72 18.42 -1.06
C ARG A 155 3.58 18.90 -0.18
N GLN A 156 3.54 18.44 1.06
CA GLN A 156 2.52 18.86 2.02
C GLN A 156 3.03 19.95 2.95
N THR A 157 2.10 20.81 3.36
CA THR A 157 2.30 21.99 4.20
C THR A 157 1.11 22.10 5.15
N ALA A 158 1.16 22.99 6.15
CA ALA A 158 0.04 23.17 7.09
C ALA A 158 -1.32 23.50 6.43
N VAL A 159 -1.31 24.08 5.21
CA VAL A 159 -2.52 24.32 4.40
C VAL A 159 -3.21 23.00 4.04
N HIS A 160 -2.43 21.94 3.85
CA HIS A 160 -2.95 20.62 3.54
C HIS A 160 -3.63 19.98 4.74
N ASP A 161 -3.11 20.17 5.96
CA ASP A 161 -3.69 19.62 7.18
C ASP A 161 -5.11 20.17 7.41
N GLY A 162 -5.29 21.49 7.29
CA GLY A 162 -6.61 22.12 7.41
C GLY A 162 -7.60 21.68 6.33
N ALA A 163 -7.13 21.50 5.10
CA ALA A 163 -7.96 20.97 4.01
C ALA A 163 -8.35 19.51 4.25
N TYR A 164 -7.43 18.70 4.79
CA TYR A 164 -7.60 17.29 5.09
C TYR A 164 -8.62 17.05 6.22
N GLU A 165 -8.55 17.82 7.31
CA GLU A 165 -9.55 17.78 8.38
C GLU A 165 -10.96 18.06 7.86
N LYS A 166 -11.10 19.06 6.97
CA LYS A 166 -12.39 19.42 6.36
C LYS A 166 -12.94 18.34 5.42
N LEU A 167 -12.09 17.50 4.82
CA LEU A 167 -12.55 16.34 4.03
C LEU A 167 -13.26 15.30 4.90
N PHE A 168 -12.76 15.05 6.11
CA PHE A 168 -13.43 14.13 7.05
C PHE A 168 -14.79 14.64 7.50
N GLY A 169 -14.94 15.96 7.64
CA GLY A 169 -16.19 16.61 8.03
C GLY A 169 -17.19 16.85 6.89
N ASP A 170 -16.91 16.42 5.65
CA ASP A 170 -17.64 16.82 4.43
C ASP A 170 -17.82 18.36 4.29
N ALA A 171 -16.86 19.12 4.82
CA ALA A 171 -16.89 20.58 4.93
C ALA A 171 -16.00 21.24 3.85
N CYS A 172 -16.03 20.71 2.63
CA CYS A 172 -15.19 21.20 1.52
C CYS A 172 -15.68 22.53 0.92
N ASP A 173 -16.91 22.93 1.24
CA ASP A 173 -17.53 24.20 0.85
C ASP A 173 -16.91 25.41 1.55
N ILE A 174 -16.37 25.20 2.75
CA ILE A 174 -15.67 26.23 3.54
C ILE A 174 -14.15 26.23 3.34
N TRP A 175 -13.63 25.52 2.33
CA TRP A 175 -12.22 25.62 1.97
C TRP A 175 -11.85 27.04 1.58
N THR A 176 -10.72 27.51 2.10
CA THR A 176 -10.12 28.75 1.60
C THR A 176 -9.66 28.56 0.15
N PRO A 177 -9.49 29.65 -0.63
CA PRO A 177 -8.90 29.56 -1.96
C PRO A 177 -7.53 28.87 -1.96
N GLU A 178 -6.73 29.09 -0.91
CA GLU A 178 -5.41 28.49 -0.73
C GLU A 178 -5.50 26.98 -0.47
N GLU A 179 -6.38 26.54 0.43
CA GLU A 179 -6.63 25.12 0.71
C GLU A 179 -7.10 24.41 -0.55
N ARG A 180 -8.08 24.98 -1.24
CA ARG A 180 -8.60 24.45 -2.49
C ARG A 180 -7.50 24.36 -3.55
N GLY A 181 -6.66 25.38 -3.68
CA GLY A 181 -5.53 25.39 -4.61
C GLY A 181 -4.51 24.29 -4.28
N ALA A 182 -4.13 24.16 -3.01
CA ALA A 182 -3.20 23.15 -2.53
C ALA A 182 -3.71 21.72 -2.79
N VAL A 183 -5.00 21.45 -2.50
CA VAL A 183 -5.60 20.14 -2.81
C VAL A 183 -5.60 19.86 -4.32
N GLN A 184 -5.93 20.86 -5.14
CA GLN A 184 -5.91 20.69 -6.61
C GLN A 184 -4.50 20.39 -7.13
N GLU A 185 -3.49 21.09 -6.62
CA GLU A 185 -2.09 20.85 -6.97
C GLU A 185 -1.66 19.44 -6.57
N LEU A 186 -1.94 19.03 -5.33
CA LEU A 186 -1.62 17.69 -4.82
C LEU A 186 -2.26 16.59 -5.67
N LEU A 187 -3.57 16.71 -5.96
CA LEU A 187 -4.28 15.70 -6.74
C LEU A 187 -3.83 15.68 -8.20
N THR A 188 -3.50 16.84 -8.79
CA THR A 188 -2.97 16.91 -10.15
C THR A 188 -1.62 16.20 -10.24
N ALA A 189 -0.68 16.54 -9.34
CA ALA A 189 0.61 15.88 -9.27
C ALA A 189 0.48 14.36 -8.99
N GLY A 190 -0.46 13.96 -8.14
CA GLY A 190 -0.75 12.56 -7.87
C GLY A 190 -1.29 11.80 -9.09
N VAL A 191 -2.21 12.41 -9.85
CA VAL A 191 -2.71 11.85 -11.12
C VAL A 191 -1.57 11.69 -12.12
N GLU A 192 -0.71 12.69 -12.25
CA GLU A 192 0.48 12.62 -13.11
C GLU A 192 1.45 11.52 -12.68
N LEU A 193 1.71 11.39 -11.37
CA LEU A 193 2.52 10.32 -10.81
C LEU A 193 1.93 8.94 -11.15
N TRP A 194 0.62 8.75 -10.92
CA TRP A 194 -0.04 7.49 -11.24
C TRP A 194 -0.01 7.17 -12.73
N ASN A 195 -0.17 8.17 -13.58
CA ASN A 195 -0.17 7.98 -15.04
C ASN A 195 1.23 7.79 -15.63
N SER A 196 2.28 8.26 -14.96
CA SER A 196 3.67 8.17 -15.43
C SER A 196 4.47 7.03 -14.80
N CYS A 197 4.08 6.54 -13.61
CA CYS A 197 4.85 5.50 -12.94
C CYS A 197 4.90 4.21 -13.77
N LEU A 198 6.01 3.48 -13.64
CA LEU A 198 6.18 2.20 -14.34
C LEU A 198 5.24 1.15 -13.72
N VAL A 199 4.50 0.46 -14.58
CA VAL A 199 3.58 -0.62 -14.18
C VAL A 199 3.99 -1.96 -14.79
N SER A 200 3.88 -3.02 -14.01
CA SER A 200 4.02 -4.38 -14.52
C SER A 200 2.63 -4.97 -14.71
N VAL A 201 2.27 -5.26 -15.97
CA VAL A 201 1.00 -5.90 -16.34
C VAL A 201 1.23 -7.41 -16.44
N LYS A 202 0.46 -8.21 -15.70
CA LYS A 202 0.68 -9.66 -15.50
C LYS A 202 2.07 -9.97 -14.91
N PRO A 203 2.39 -9.44 -13.72
CA PRO A 203 3.66 -9.73 -13.07
C PRO A 203 3.79 -11.25 -12.86
N ARG A 204 4.84 -11.84 -13.45
CA ARG A 204 5.11 -13.27 -13.28
C ARG A 204 5.52 -13.54 -11.83
N ALA A 205 5.19 -14.71 -11.33
CA ALA A 205 5.88 -15.24 -10.16
C ALA A 205 7.27 -15.63 -10.64
N SER A 206 8.26 -14.74 -10.49
CA SER A 206 9.64 -15.15 -10.65
C SER A 206 9.93 -16.12 -9.51
N ALA A 207 10.03 -17.41 -9.84
CA ALA A 207 10.60 -18.38 -8.93
C ALA A 207 12.06 -17.98 -8.74
N VAL A 208 12.41 -17.52 -7.54
CA VAL A 208 13.82 -17.41 -7.14
C VAL A 208 14.35 -18.83 -7.15
N ARG A 209 15.09 -19.21 -8.21
CA ARG A 209 15.90 -20.42 -8.20
C ARG A 209 17.09 -20.14 -7.30
N ILE A 210 17.04 -20.64 -6.08
CA ILE A 210 18.24 -20.76 -5.25
C ILE A 210 19.09 -21.85 -5.91
N THR A 211 20.05 -21.45 -6.75
CA THR A 211 21.10 -22.36 -7.20
C THR A 211 22.08 -22.54 -6.04
N GLY A 212 21.78 -23.48 -5.14
CA GLY A 212 22.75 -23.98 -4.19
C GLY A 212 23.77 -24.83 -4.92
N SER A 213 24.96 -24.29 -5.18
CA SER A 213 26.12 -25.11 -5.55
C SER A 213 26.66 -25.78 -4.28
N VAL A 214 26.30 -27.03 -4.06
CA VAL A 214 26.99 -27.89 -3.10
C VAL A 214 28.28 -28.34 -3.79
N GLY A 215 29.38 -27.67 -3.47
CA GLY A 215 30.72 -28.17 -3.78
C GLY A 215 30.98 -29.43 -2.96
N ARG A 216 31.49 -30.48 -3.63
CA ARG A 216 31.90 -31.75 -3.02
C ARG A 216 33.22 -31.59 -2.28
#